data_AF-A0A5J5F2C8-F1
#
_entry.id   AF-A0A5J5F2C8-F1
#
_cell.length_a   1.000
_cell.length_b   1.000
_cell.length_c   1.000
_cell.angle_alpha   90.00
_cell.angle_beta   90.00
_cell.angle_gamma   90.00
#
_symmetry.space_group_name_H-M   'P 1'
#
loop_
_entity.id
_entity.type
_entity.pdbx_description
1 polymer ?
#
loop_
_entity_poly.entity_id
_entity_poly.type
_entity_poly.pdbx_seq_one_letter_code
_entity_poly.pdbx_strand_id
1 'polypeptide(L)'
;MDFASILSSEITKKRKEAPSTSITTPAEAPAPAKKYLKRSELEAQRQAEYAARQQELAEQRAQKAAEKRRAEEEAARKREEAREKQRRLAEERRLREEELGGKKKDDDEGNREEGAGAQEEMTDEEAIAKLRELGQPAKLFGESTAGRVKRCKRAIAAREAAIDPLDSPLPLISEEEMRVDIANVNKDPELVYRQLDAWFRLVMKEWKTALDERPMAVKESFQGRKAADAMQQAEEYMKPLFRHFKHRDLKANVFEKVCEIVVEAQARRYVKANDVYLKLSIGNAAWPIGVTMVGIHERSAREKLHENQKDGAAHIMSDEVTRKFLQSIKRCLSFCQTRWPPEDPLQLMG
;
A
#
# COMPACT_ATOMS: atom_id res chain seq x y z
N MET A 1 17.75 36.83 -85.98
CA MET A 1 16.92 35.62 -86.14
C MET A 1 16.94 34.89 -84.81
N ASP A 2 15.82 34.89 -84.09
CA ASP A 2 15.82 34.50 -82.68
C ASP A 2 15.67 32.98 -82.52
N PHE A 3 16.80 32.27 -82.57
CA PHE A 3 16.90 30.81 -82.50
C PHE A 3 16.30 30.24 -81.20
N ALA A 4 16.26 31.01 -80.12
CA ALA A 4 15.74 30.57 -78.83
C ALA A 4 14.20 30.42 -78.82
N SER A 5 13.50 31.26 -79.58
CA SER A 5 12.03 31.20 -79.72
C SER A 5 11.58 30.02 -80.58
N ILE A 6 12.34 29.71 -81.64
CA ILE A 6 12.06 28.56 -82.51
C ILE A 6 12.38 27.24 -81.79
N LEU A 7 13.48 27.18 -81.03
CA LEU A 7 13.84 25.97 -80.28
C LEU A 7 12.85 25.70 -79.14
N SER A 8 12.39 26.73 -78.43
CA SER A 8 11.41 26.58 -77.34
C SER A 8 10.01 26.20 -77.85
N SER A 9 9.61 26.70 -79.03
CA SER A 9 8.37 26.28 -79.70
C SER A 9 8.45 24.86 -80.26
N GLU A 10 9.61 24.42 -80.78
CA GLU A 10 9.81 23.03 -81.21
C GLU A 10 9.84 22.03 -80.03
N ILE A 11 10.46 22.38 -78.90
CA ILE A 11 10.52 21.52 -77.70
C ILE A 11 9.13 21.36 -77.07
N THR A 12 8.32 22.42 -77.03
CA THR A 12 6.95 22.34 -76.51
C THR A 12 6.03 21.54 -77.43
N LYS A 13 6.22 21.62 -78.75
CA LYS A 13 5.50 20.81 -79.73
C LYS A 13 5.84 19.31 -79.63
N LYS A 14 7.13 18.96 -79.53
CA LYS A 14 7.59 17.57 -79.35
C LYS A 14 7.15 16.94 -78.02
N ARG A 15 7.00 17.73 -76.96
CA ARG A 15 6.55 17.23 -75.64
C ARG A 15 5.04 16.97 -75.60
N LYS A 16 4.28 17.57 -76.51
CA LYS A 16 2.83 17.35 -76.69
C LYS A 16 2.51 16.13 -77.56
N GLU A 17 3.43 15.72 -78.45
CA GLU A 17 3.25 14.64 -79.43
C GLU A 17 3.83 13.28 -79.01
N ALA A 18 4.45 13.14 -77.83
CA ALA A 18 4.97 11.85 -77.37
C ALA A 18 3.82 10.93 -76.89
N PRO A 19 3.59 9.76 -77.54
CA PRO A 19 2.52 8.86 -77.16
C PRO A 19 2.89 8.08 -75.89
N SER A 20 2.10 8.25 -74.84
CA SER A 20 2.07 7.31 -73.71
C SER A 20 1.35 6.05 -74.18
N THR A 21 2.08 4.96 -74.36
CA THR A 21 1.52 3.65 -74.71
C THR A 21 0.80 3.10 -73.47
N SER A 22 -0.53 3.19 -73.43
CA SER A 22 -1.37 2.40 -72.54
C SER A 22 -2.64 1.96 -73.26
N ILE A 23 -2.85 0.65 -73.26
CA ILE A 23 -3.98 -0.09 -73.80
C ILE A 23 -5.30 0.28 -73.07
N THR A 24 -6.39 0.25 -73.84
CA THR A 24 -7.84 0.41 -73.56
C THR A 24 -8.35 -0.37 -72.32
N THR A 25 -9.21 0.16 -71.43
CA THR A 25 -10.71 0.21 -71.49
C THR A 25 -11.31 0.95 -70.24
N PRO A 26 -12.64 1.26 -70.15
CA PRO A 26 -13.18 2.47 -69.51
C PRO A 26 -13.73 2.29 -68.08
N ALA A 27 -13.54 3.29 -67.21
CA ALA A 27 -14.45 3.65 -66.12
C ALA A 27 -14.01 4.97 -65.46
N GLU A 28 -15.01 5.78 -65.13
CA GLU A 28 -14.99 7.10 -64.50
C GLU A 28 -14.33 7.09 -63.10
N ALA A 29 -13.20 7.80 -62.93
CA ALA A 29 -12.52 8.07 -61.63
C ALA A 29 -11.42 9.16 -61.79
N PRO A 30 -10.99 9.86 -60.72
CA PRO A 30 -10.37 11.18 -60.78
C PRO A 30 -8.96 11.17 -61.37
N ALA A 31 -8.51 12.35 -61.84
CA ALA A 31 -7.29 12.60 -62.60
C ALA A 31 -6.09 11.68 -62.25
N PRO A 32 -5.37 11.13 -63.24
CA PRO A 32 -4.32 10.15 -63.00
C PRO A 32 -3.18 10.78 -62.18
N ALA A 33 -2.93 10.24 -61.00
CA ALA A 33 -1.76 10.59 -60.19
C ALA A 33 -0.51 10.49 -61.07
N LYS A 34 0.28 11.57 -61.12
CA LYS A 34 1.50 11.64 -61.93
C LYS A 34 2.40 10.45 -61.57
N LYS A 35 2.52 9.49 -62.49
CA LYS A 35 3.25 8.23 -62.30
C LYS A 35 4.74 8.43 -61.95
N TYR A 36 5.28 9.60 -62.24
CA TYR A 36 6.64 10.00 -61.88
C TYR A 36 6.61 11.32 -61.13
N LEU A 37 6.87 11.26 -59.82
CA LEU A 37 7.09 12.42 -58.96
C LEU A 37 8.59 12.70 -58.89
N LYS A 38 8.99 13.98 -58.96
CA LYS A 38 10.41 14.34 -58.77
C LYS A 38 10.79 14.05 -57.31
N ARG A 39 12.02 13.59 -57.08
CA ARG A 39 12.54 13.32 -55.72
C ARG A 39 12.33 14.49 -54.75
N SER A 40 12.48 15.72 -55.22
CA SER A 40 12.22 16.94 -54.45
C SER A 40 10.77 17.09 -53.98
N GLU A 41 9.81 16.68 -54.81
CA GLU A 41 8.38 16.76 -54.48
C GLU A 41 7.99 15.66 -53.48
N LEU A 42 8.59 14.47 -53.60
CA LEU A 42 8.37 13.36 -52.68
C LEU A 42 8.96 13.64 -51.28
N GLU A 43 10.14 14.25 -51.21
CA GLU A 43 10.75 14.66 -49.94
C GLU A 43 9.98 15.83 -49.29
N ALA A 44 9.53 16.80 -50.08
CA ALA A 44 8.68 17.88 -49.58
C ALA A 44 7.35 17.36 -49.03
N GLN A 45 6.71 16.38 -49.69
CA GLN A 45 5.50 15.73 -49.18
C GLN A 45 5.76 14.99 -47.85
N ARG A 46 6.87 14.23 -47.75
CA ARG A 46 7.25 13.57 -46.49
C ARG A 46 7.50 14.56 -45.34
N GLN A 47 8.17 15.67 -45.63
CA GLN A 47 8.43 16.71 -44.63
C GLN A 47 7.12 17.40 -44.19
N ALA A 48 6.21 17.68 -45.13
CA ALA A 48 4.91 18.25 -44.84
C ALA A 48 4.03 17.31 -44.01
N GLU A 49 3.99 16.01 -44.35
CA GLU A 49 3.27 15.00 -43.57
C GLU A 49 3.86 14.83 -42.16
N TYR A 50 5.19 14.88 -42.03
CA TYR A 50 5.85 14.82 -40.73
C TYR A 50 5.51 16.04 -39.87
N ALA A 51 5.56 17.24 -40.45
CA ALA A 51 5.20 18.48 -39.76
C ALA A 51 3.71 18.49 -39.35
N ALA A 52 2.82 18.05 -40.24
CA ALA A 52 1.39 17.94 -39.95
C ALA A 52 1.12 16.96 -38.79
N ARG A 53 1.74 15.78 -38.80
CA ARG A 53 1.62 14.81 -37.68
C ARG A 53 2.18 15.37 -36.37
N GLN A 54 3.26 16.15 -36.41
CA GLN A 54 3.80 16.81 -35.23
C GLN A 54 2.86 17.88 -34.68
N GLN A 55 2.23 18.66 -35.56
CA GLN A 55 1.22 19.66 -35.17
C GLN A 55 -0.01 19.00 -34.56
N GLU A 56 -0.56 17.96 -35.18
CA GLU A 56 -1.69 17.20 -34.63
C GLU A 56 -1.38 16.60 -33.26
N LEU A 57 -0.17 16.04 -33.08
CA LEU A 57 0.25 15.49 -31.79
C LEU A 57 0.39 16.59 -30.72
N ALA A 58 0.89 17.77 -31.10
CA ALA A 58 1.00 18.92 -30.21
C ALA A 58 -0.39 19.46 -29.81
N GLU A 59 -1.33 19.55 -30.76
CA GLU A 59 -2.71 19.97 -30.52
C GLU A 59 -3.44 18.98 -29.61
N GLN A 60 -3.31 17.66 -29.84
CA GLN A 60 -3.90 16.64 -28.97
C GLN A 60 -3.34 16.72 -27.54
N ARG A 61 -2.03 16.95 -27.40
CA ARG A 61 -1.40 17.15 -26.08
C ARG A 61 -1.91 18.43 -25.40
N ALA A 62 -2.06 19.52 -26.15
CA ALA A 62 -2.59 20.78 -25.64
C ALA A 62 -4.06 20.65 -25.21
N GLN A 63 -4.89 19.96 -26.00
CA GLN A 63 -6.29 19.67 -25.66
C GLN A 63 -6.40 18.85 -24.38
N LYS A 64 -5.64 17.75 -24.25
CA LYS A 64 -5.62 16.94 -23.02
C LYS A 64 -5.13 17.72 -21.80
N ALA A 65 -4.12 18.57 -21.97
CA ALA A 65 -3.63 19.42 -20.89
C ALA A 65 -4.63 20.52 -20.49
N ALA A 66 -5.46 21.00 -21.42
CA ALA A 66 -6.54 21.95 -21.13
C ALA A 66 -7.72 21.26 -20.43
N GLU A 67 -8.10 20.06 -20.88
CA GLU A 67 -9.15 19.24 -20.25
C GLU A 67 -8.78 18.86 -18.81
N LYS A 68 -7.53 18.41 -18.58
CA LYS A 68 -7.03 18.11 -17.24
C LYS A 68 -7.08 19.33 -16.31
N ARG A 69 -6.67 20.52 -16.79
CA ARG A 69 -6.73 21.76 -16.01
C ARG A 69 -8.17 22.14 -15.65
N ARG A 70 -9.11 22.00 -16.59
CA ARG A 70 -10.55 22.23 -16.33
C ARG A 70 -11.11 21.26 -15.29
N ALA A 71 -10.74 19.98 -15.37
CA ALA A 71 -11.18 18.97 -14.41
C ALA A 71 -10.61 19.21 -12.99
N GLU A 72 -9.35 19.61 -12.88
CA GLU A 72 -8.72 19.97 -11.60
C GLU A 72 -9.36 21.22 -10.98
N GLU A 73 -9.68 22.23 -11.80
CA GLU A 73 -10.37 23.46 -11.35
C GLU A 73 -11.80 23.16 -10.89
N GLU A 74 -12.55 22.32 -11.60
CA GLU A 74 -13.90 21.90 -11.20
C GLU A 74 -13.89 21.07 -9.90
N ALA A 75 -12.90 20.18 -9.75
CA ALA A 75 -12.72 19.39 -8.53
C ALA A 75 -12.34 20.27 -7.34
N ALA A 76 -11.48 21.27 -7.54
CA ALA A 76 -11.13 22.25 -6.52
C ALA A 76 -12.36 23.06 -6.10
N ARG A 77 -13.16 23.56 -7.05
CA ARG A 77 -14.41 24.28 -6.77
C ARG A 77 -15.39 23.43 -5.96
N LYS A 78 -15.60 22.16 -6.35
CA LYS A 78 -16.45 21.22 -5.59
C LYS A 78 -15.94 20.98 -4.17
N ARG A 79 -14.62 20.91 -3.98
CA ARG A 79 -14.00 20.74 -2.66
C ARG A 79 -14.17 21.97 -1.78
N GLU A 80 -14.07 23.17 -2.34
CA GLU A 80 -14.34 24.42 -1.64
C GLU A 80 -15.81 24.57 -1.28
N GLU A 81 -16.73 24.28 -2.20
CA GLU A 81 -18.18 24.27 -1.92
C GLU A 81 -18.54 23.26 -0.81
N ALA A 82 -17.93 22.07 -0.80
CA ALA A 82 -18.15 21.08 0.25
C ALA A 82 -17.61 21.57 1.61
N ARG A 83 -16.45 22.22 1.62
CA ARG A 83 -15.85 22.81 2.83
C ARG A 83 -16.69 23.96 3.36
N GLU A 84 -17.24 24.81 2.49
CA GLU A 84 -18.14 25.89 2.89
C GLU A 84 -19.47 25.34 3.42
N LYS A 85 -20.06 24.33 2.75
CA LYS A 85 -21.25 23.64 3.26
C LYS A 85 -21.02 23.01 4.63
N GLN A 86 -19.88 22.35 4.84
CA GLN A 86 -19.50 21.81 6.15
C GLN A 86 -19.34 22.93 7.19
N ARG A 87 -18.73 24.06 6.83
CA ARG A 87 -18.59 25.21 7.73
C ARG A 87 -19.94 25.82 8.09
N ARG A 88 -20.85 25.99 7.13
CA ARG A 88 -22.23 26.46 7.37
C ARG A 88 -23.02 25.51 8.25
N LEU A 89 -22.96 24.20 7.98
CA LEU A 89 -23.61 23.18 8.82
C LEU A 89 -23.03 23.16 10.25
N ALA A 90 -21.72 23.38 10.40
CA ALA A 90 -21.08 23.47 11.71
C ALA A 90 -21.46 24.76 12.46
N GLU A 91 -21.56 25.88 11.76
CA GLU A 91 -21.99 27.17 12.32
C GLU A 91 -23.48 27.16 12.67
N GLU A 92 -24.34 26.58 11.82
CA GLU A 92 -25.76 26.36 12.09
C GLU A 92 -25.97 25.40 13.26
N ARG A 93 -25.16 24.33 13.37
CA ARG A 93 -25.13 23.46 14.56
C ARG A 93 -24.74 24.23 15.80
N ARG A 94 -23.71 25.08 15.73
CA ARG A 94 -23.24 25.88 16.85
C ARG A 94 -24.28 26.92 17.27
N LEU A 95 -24.93 27.59 16.31
CA LEU A 95 -25.99 28.57 16.58
C LEU A 95 -27.22 27.90 17.18
N ARG A 96 -27.60 26.72 16.67
CA ARG A 96 -28.69 25.92 17.25
C ARG A 96 -28.34 25.43 18.66
N GLU A 97 -27.08 25.09 18.91
CA GLU A 97 -26.58 24.71 20.24
C GLU A 97 -26.54 25.92 21.20
N GLU A 98 -26.21 27.12 20.70
CA GLU A 98 -26.25 28.39 21.43
C GLU A 98 -27.72 28.83 21.70
N GLU A 99 -28.64 28.71 20.75
CA GLU A 99 -30.07 29.01 20.92
C GLU A 99 -30.78 28.01 21.85
N LEU A 100 -30.39 26.73 21.82
CA LEU A 100 -30.86 25.72 22.77
C LEU A 100 -30.15 25.82 24.13
N GLY A 101 -29.08 26.62 24.24
CA GLY A 101 -28.27 26.83 25.44
C GLY A 101 -28.93 27.66 26.55
N GLY A 102 -30.18 28.09 26.37
CA GLY A 102 -30.95 28.85 27.37
C GLY A 102 -31.79 28.01 28.35
N LYS A 103 -31.83 26.68 28.25
CA LYS A 103 -32.68 25.84 29.11
C LYS A 103 -31.95 24.60 29.59
N LYS A 104 -31.44 24.64 30.82
CA LYS A 104 -31.00 23.43 31.55
C LYS A 104 -32.20 22.74 32.18
N LYS A 105 -32.51 21.50 31.74
CA LYS A 105 -32.41 20.27 32.55
C LYS A 105 -33.01 19.07 31.81
N ASP A 106 -32.28 17.96 31.93
CA ASP A 106 -32.73 16.59 32.16
C ASP A 106 -34.02 16.14 31.42
N ASP A 107 -33.88 15.27 30.42
CA ASP A 107 -34.22 13.85 30.58
C ASP A 107 -34.18 13.09 29.24
N ASP A 108 -33.55 11.92 29.34
CA ASP A 108 -33.91 10.64 28.75
C ASP A 108 -33.53 10.27 27.29
N GLU A 109 -33.10 9.00 27.23
CA GLU A 109 -32.43 8.27 26.18
C GLU A 109 -33.35 7.85 25.03
N GLY A 110 -32.72 7.51 23.89
CA GLY A 110 -33.41 7.03 22.70
C GLY A 110 -32.51 6.32 21.69
N ASN A 111 -31.75 5.34 22.17
CA ASN A 111 -31.42 4.08 21.50
C ASN A 111 -30.63 4.09 20.16
N ARG A 112 -29.38 3.65 20.25
CA ARG A 112 -28.80 2.62 19.36
C ARG A 112 -27.69 1.85 20.10
N GLU A 113 -28.10 0.79 20.78
CA GLU A 113 -27.28 -0.43 20.94
C GLU A 113 -26.98 -1.02 19.54
N GLU A 114 -25.94 -1.79 19.26
CA GLU A 114 -25.26 -2.82 20.04
C GLU A 114 -23.77 -2.93 19.69
N GLY A 115 -22.98 -3.41 20.65
CA GLY A 115 -21.61 -3.88 20.48
C GLY A 115 -21.09 -4.43 21.80
N ALA A 116 -21.69 -5.52 22.24
CA ALA A 116 -21.44 -6.18 23.52
C ALA A 116 -19.95 -6.54 23.74
N GLY A 117 -19.42 -6.08 24.86
CA GLY A 117 -18.16 -6.52 25.44
C GLY A 117 -18.15 -6.14 26.92
N ALA A 118 -18.48 -7.10 27.77
CA ALA A 118 -18.42 -6.94 29.22
C ALA A 118 -17.00 -6.56 29.65
N GLN A 119 -16.78 -5.28 29.93
CA GLN A 119 -15.58 -4.78 30.56
C GLN A 119 -15.99 -4.13 31.88
N GLU A 120 -15.46 -4.69 32.96
CA GLU A 120 -15.59 -4.24 34.34
C GLU A 120 -15.72 -2.70 34.43
N GLU A 121 -16.84 -2.24 34.95
CA GLU A 121 -17.09 -0.82 35.19
C GLU A 121 -16.17 -0.33 36.31
N MET A 122 -14.99 0.15 35.93
CA MET A 122 -14.04 0.83 36.83
C MET A 122 -14.78 1.92 37.62
N THR A 123 -14.77 1.79 38.94
CA THR A 123 -15.49 2.71 39.82
C THR A 123 -14.79 4.07 39.89
N ASP A 124 -15.52 5.11 40.29
CA ASP A 124 -14.96 6.47 40.38
C ASP A 124 -13.77 6.56 41.34
N GLU A 125 -13.83 5.79 42.42
CA GLU A 125 -12.78 5.74 43.44
C GLU A 125 -11.51 5.05 42.92
N GLU A 126 -11.66 3.96 42.19
CA GLU A 126 -10.56 3.28 41.50
C GLU A 126 -9.91 4.16 40.43
N ALA A 127 -10.72 4.88 39.65
CA ALA A 127 -10.22 5.81 38.64
C ALA A 127 -9.38 6.93 39.27
N ILE A 128 -9.82 7.47 40.42
CA ILE A 128 -9.07 8.48 41.18
C ILE A 128 -7.75 7.90 41.71
N ALA A 129 -7.78 6.70 42.29
CA ALA A 129 -6.58 6.04 42.81
C ALA A 129 -5.54 5.81 41.71
N LYS A 130 -5.96 5.23 40.57
CA LYS A 130 -5.08 4.99 39.41
C LYS A 130 -4.56 6.29 38.81
N LEU A 131 -5.38 7.35 38.73
CA LEU A 131 -4.90 8.66 38.24
C LEU A 131 -3.82 9.26 39.15
N ARG A 132 -3.95 9.12 40.47
CA ARG A 132 -2.91 9.55 41.42
C ARG A 132 -1.62 8.75 41.26
N GLU A 133 -1.73 7.43 41.10
CA GLU A 133 -0.58 6.56 40.85
C GLU A 133 0.14 6.93 39.54
N LEU A 134 -0.63 7.35 38.52
CA LEU A 134 -0.11 7.82 37.23
C LEU A 134 0.43 9.26 37.28
N GLY A 135 0.41 9.93 38.44
CA GLY A 135 0.84 11.32 38.57
C GLY A 135 -0.06 12.33 37.83
N GLN A 136 -1.28 11.93 37.47
CA GLN A 136 -2.26 12.76 36.77
C GLN A 136 -3.23 13.43 37.78
N PRO A 137 -3.81 14.61 37.46
CA PRO A 137 -4.78 15.25 38.33
C PRO A 137 -5.97 14.33 38.66
N ALA A 138 -6.26 14.15 39.96
CA ALA A 138 -7.32 13.24 40.41
C ALA A 138 -8.71 13.67 39.92
N LYS A 139 -9.01 14.97 39.91
CA LYS A 139 -10.26 15.55 39.40
C LYS A 139 -9.95 16.82 38.60
N LEU A 140 -10.61 16.99 37.47
CA LEU A 140 -10.64 18.24 36.71
C LEU A 140 -11.95 19.00 36.96
N PHE A 141 -11.91 20.33 36.92
CA PHE A 141 -13.09 21.16 37.11
C PHE A 141 -14.11 20.93 35.97
N GLY A 142 -15.36 20.67 36.34
CA GLY A 142 -16.43 20.37 35.37
C GLY A 142 -16.43 18.95 34.79
N GLU A 143 -15.54 18.05 35.25
CA GLU A 143 -15.45 16.66 34.76
C GLU A 143 -16.50 15.76 35.45
N SER A 144 -17.32 15.06 34.64
CA SER A 144 -18.26 14.03 35.13
C SER A 144 -17.52 12.75 35.57
N THR A 145 -18.16 11.90 36.38
CA THR A 145 -17.61 10.59 36.80
C THR A 145 -17.23 9.73 35.59
N ALA A 146 -18.12 9.63 34.60
CA ALA A 146 -17.85 8.93 33.34
C ALA A 146 -16.69 9.55 32.54
N GLY A 147 -16.57 10.89 32.52
CA GLY A 147 -15.45 11.60 31.89
C GLY A 147 -14.11 11.25 32.55
N ARG A 148 -14.09 11.19 33.88
CA ARG A 148 -12.91 10.82 34.68
C ARG A 148 -12.49 9.37 34.45
N VAL A 149 -13.43 8.42 34.41
CA VAL A 149 -13.14 7.01 34.08
C VAL A 149 -12.57 6.90 32.67
N LYS A 150 -13.13 7.60 31.68
CA LYS A 150 -12.59 7.62 30.31
C LYS A 150 -11.17 8.20 30.28
N ARG A 151 -10.90 9.28 31.01
CA ARG A 151 -9.56 9.86 31.13
C ARG A 151 -8.58 8.91 31.81
N CYS A 152 -9.00 8.24 32.87
CA CYS A 152 -8.20 7.22 33.55
C CYS A 152 -7.84 6.08 32.60
N LYS A 153 -8.83 5.51 31.88
CA LYS A 153 -8.59 4.48 30.85
C LYS A 153 -7.63 4.95 29.77
N ARG A 154 -7.77 6.20 29.30
CA ARG A 154 -6.84 6.80 28.31
C ARG A 154 -5.43 6.98 28.87
N ALA A 155 -5.28 7.38 30.13
CA ALA A 155 -3.98 7.56 30.77
C ALA A 155 -3.27 6.22 31.00
N ILE A 156 -4.01 5.18 31.39
CA ILE A 156 -3.50 3.81 31.49
C ILE A 156 -3.05 3.33 30.12
N ALA A 157 -3.90 3.42 29.09
CA ALA A 157 -3.55 3.01 27.73
C ALA A 157 -2.34 3.78 27.18
N ALA A 158 -2.21 5.07 27.49
CA ALA A 158 -1.05 5.87 27.09
C ALA A 158 0.23 5.41 27.79
N ARG A 159 0.16 5.07 29.10
CA ARG A 159 1.30 4.50 29.84
C ARG A 159 1.68 3.12 29.30
N GLU A 160 0.69 2.26 29.07
CA GLU A 160 0.92 0.93 28.50
C GLU A 160 1.49 1.00 27.08
N ALA A 161 1.05 1.96 26.26
CA ALA A 161 1.62 2.20 24.94
C ALA A 161 3.04 2.78 24.98
N ALA A 162 3.41 3.47 26.07
CA ALA A 162 4.75 3.99 26.28
C ALA A 162 5.75 2.93 26.78
N ILE A 163 5.27 1.84 27.39
CA ILE A 163 6.10 0.69 27.74
C ILE A 163 6.51 0.01 26.43
N ASP A 164 7.82 -0.08 26.18
CA ASP A 164 8.33 -0.80 25.02
C ASP A 164 7.91 -2.29 25.14
N PRO A 165 7.11 -2.83 24.20
CA PRO A 165 6.64 -4.21 24.28
C PRO A 165 7.78 -5.21 24.41
N LEU A 166 8.96 -4.89 23.90
CA LEU A 166 10.12 -5.78 23.91
C LEU A 166 10.86 -5.80 25.26
N ASP A 167 10.69 -4.76 26.08
CA ASP A 167 11.32 -4.63 27.41
C ASP A 167 10.55 -5.40 28.50
N SER A 168 9.36 -5.91 28.16
CA SER A 168 8.65 -6.88 29.01
C SER A 168 9.49 -8.15 29.19
N PRO A 169 9.60 -8.69 30.42
CA PRO A 169 10.37 -9.90 30.68
C PRO A 169 9.94 -11.03 29.74
N LEU A 170 10.92 -11.72 29.17
CA LEU A 170 10.65 -12.96 28.43
C LEU A 170 9.85 -13.88 29.35
N PRO A 171 8.68 -14.37 28.91
CA PRO A 171 8.00 -15.40 29.67
C PRO A 171 8.96 -16.59 29.76
N LEU A 172 9.22 -17.05 30.98
CA LEU A 172 10.15 -18.15 31.27
C LEU A 172 9.51 -19.47 30.85
N ILE A 173 9.40 -19.67 29.54
CA ILE A 173 8.75 -20.80 28.91
C ILE A 173 9.85 -21.70 28.37
N SER A 174 9.76 -23.00 28.65
CA SER A 174 10.68 -23.99 28.10
C SER A 174 10.56 -24.08 26.57
N GLU A 175 11.61 -24.55 25.87
CA GLU A 175 11.55 -24.72 24.40
C GLU A 175 10.38 -25.63 23.96
N GLU A 176 10.02 -26.60 24.80
CA GLU A 176 8.91 -27.53 24.56
C GLU A 176 7.54 -26.85 24.64
N GLU A 177 7.33 -26.01 25.65
CA GLU A 177 6.08 -25.26 25.83
C GLU A 177 5.89 -24.15 24.77
N MET A 178 6.97 -23.73 24.12
CA MET A 178 6.97 -22.75 23.04
C MET A 178 6.60 -23.37 21.68
N ARG A 179 6.50 -24.71 21.59
CA ARG A 179 6.12 -25.40 20.36
C ARG A 179 4.65 -25.11 20.03
N VAL A 180 4.43 -24.51 18.86
CA VAL A 180 3.08 -24.20 18.38
C VAL A 180 2.48 -25.45 17.76
N ASP A 181 1.23 -25.75 18.11
CA ASP A 181 0.43 -26.79 17.45
C ASP A 181 -0.73 -26.13 16.68
N ILE A 182 -0.85 -26.46 15.40
CA ILE A 182 -1.93 -25.98 14.52
C ILE A 182 -3.30 -26.39 15.08
N ALA A 183 -3.40 -27.54 15.77
CA ALA A 183 -4.64 -27.98 16.39
C ALA A 183 -5.13 -27.04 17.50
N ASN A 184 -4.20 -26.30 18.15
CA ASN A 184 -4.52 -25.38 19.24
C ASN A 184 -4.97 -24.00 18.73
N VAL A 185 -4.71 -23.67 17.46
CA VAL A 185 -5.11 -22.38 16.86
C VAL A 185 -6.62 -22.13 17.02
N ASN A 186 -7.43 -23.18 16.88
CA ASN A 186 -8.89 -23.09 17.03
C ASN A 186 -9.40 -23.47 18.43
N LYS A 187 -8.63 -24.24 19.21
CA LYS A 187 -9.05 -24.76 20.52
C LYS A 187 -8.71 -23.81 21.66
N ASP A 188 -7.50 -23.25 21.62
CA ASP A 188 -6.96 -22.34 22.64
C ASP A 188 -6.08 -21.28 21.96
N PRO A 189 -6.71 -20.26 21.34
CA PRO A 189 -5.98 -19.19 20.68
C PRO A 189 -5.13 -18.38 21.66
N GLU A 190 -5.53 -18.31 22.93
CA GLU A 190 -4.80 -17.56 23.97
C GLU A 190 -3.43 -18.17 24.26
N LEU A 191 -3.37 -19.50 24.37
CA LEU A 191 -2.13 -20.24 24.49
C LEU A 191 -1.24 -19.99 23.26
N VAL A 192 -1.82 -20.06 22.06
CA VAL A 192 -1.06 -19.85 20.83
C VAL A 192 -0.49 -18.44 20.74
N TYR A 193 -1.24 -17.40 21.11
CA TYR A 193 -0.71 -16.03 21.19
C TYR A 193 0.49 -15.93 22.14
N ARG A 194 0.44 -16.60 23.29
CA ARG A 194 1.57 -16.64 24.24
C ARG A 194 2.77 -17.38 23.67
N GLN A 195 2.56 -18.49 22.96
CA GLN A 195 3.61 -19.26 22.30
C GLN A 195 4.27 -18.45 21.18
N LEU A 196 3.49 -17.74 20.36
CA LEU A 196 3.99 -16.85 19.31
C LEU A 196 4.83 -15.71 19.90
N ASP A 197 4.34 -15.03 20.93
CA ASP A 197 5.08 -13.97 21.61
C ASP A 197 6.42 -14.48 22.14
N ALA A 198 6.42 -15.61 22.86
CA ALA A 198 7.63 -16.22 23.37
C ALA A 198 8.62 -16.60 22.26
N TRP A 199 8.13 -17.23 21.18
CA TRP A 199 8.97 -17.66 20.05
C TRP A 199 9.63 -16.49 19.33
N PHE A 200 8.86 -15.47 18.96
CA PHE A 200 9.43 -14.30 18.28
C PHE A 200 10.43 -13.56 19.17
N ARG A 201 10.16 -13.42 20.48
CA ARG A 201 11.13 -12.80 21.38
C ARG A 201 12.41 -13.63 21.53
N LEU A 202 12.30 -14.96 21.58
CA LEU A 202 13.48 -15.84 21.58
C LEU A 202 14.32 -15.61 20.33
N VAL A 203 13.70 -15.65 19.15
CA VAL A 203 14.40 -15.44 17.87
C VAL A 203 15.09 -14.07 17.83
N MET A 204 14.42 -13.01 18.28
CA MET A 204 15.00 -11.67 18.34
C MET A 204 16.17 -11.58 19.31
N LYS A 205 16.07 -12.24 20.47
CA LYS A 205 17.18 -12.32 21.44
C LYS A 205 18.38 -13.07 20.87
N GLU A 206 18.16 -14.25 20.30
CA GLU A 206 19.22 -15.05 19.67
C GLU A 206 19.87 -14.29 18.51
N TRP A 207 19.09 -13.54 17.73
CA TRP A 207 19.63 -12.72 16.65
C TRP A 207 20.54 -11.61 17.20
N LYS A 208 20.10 -10.91 18.25
CA LYS A 208 20.90 -9.88 18.91
C LYS A 208 22.21 -10.46 19.47
N THR A 209 22.13 -11.58 20.20
CA THR A 209 23.31 -12.28 20.71
C THR A 209 24.27 -12.70 19.60
N ALA A 210 23.76 -13.26 18.50
CA ALA A 210 24.57 -13.65 17.35
C ALA A 210 25.21 -12.47 16.59
N LEU A 211 24.66 -11.24 16.71
CA LEU A 211 25.30 -10.02 16.23
C LEU A 211 26.40 -9.55 17.19
N ASP A 212 26.14 -9.65 18.50
CA ASP A 212 27.03 -9.20 19.56
C ASP A 212 28.26 -10.10 19.73
N GLU A 213 28.17 -11.39 19.40
CA GLU A 213 29.31 -12.33 19.46
C GLU A 213 30.30 -12.15 18.29
N ARG A 214 29.96 -11.36 17.27
CA ARG A 214 30.82 -11.18 16.08
C ARG A 214 32.13 -10.46 16.43
N PRO A 215 33.26 -10.81 15.79
CA PRO A 215 34.51 -10.06 15.93
C PRO A 215 34.32 -8.58 15.59
N MET A 216 35.04 -7.69 16.29
CA MET A 216 34.95 -6.23 16.08
C MET A 216 35.21 -5.84 14.62
N ALA A 217 36.16 -6.50 13.95
CA ALA A 217 36.44 -6.29 12.53
C ALA A 217 35.20 -6.55 11.64
N VAL A 218 34.38 -7.55 11.96
CA VAL A 218 33.14 -7.84 11.24
C VAL A 218 32.07 -6.83 11.59
N LYS A 219 31.93 -6.43 12.86
CA LYS A 219 30.95 -5.42 13.30
C LYS A 219 31.19 -4.06 12.65
N GLU A 220 32.45 -3.63 12.56
CA GLU A 220 32.85 -2.37 11.93
C GLU A 220 32.84 -2.43 10.40
N SER A 221 32.76 -3.62 9.81
CA SER A 221 32.61 -3.76 8.36
C SER A 221 31.28 -3.15 7.88
N PHE A 222 31.22 -2.79 6.60
CA PHE A 222 29.98 -2.32 6.00
C PHE A 222 28.83 -3.34 6.12
N GLN A 223 29.14 -4.64 5.94
CA GLN A 223 28.14 -5.71 6.07
C GLN A 223 27.69 -5.89 7.52
N GLY A 224 28.60 -5.75 8.49
CA GLY A 224 28.28 -5.81 9.91
C GLY A 224 27.35 -4.69 10.35
N ARG A 225 27.67 -3.44 9.99
CA ARG A 225 26.80 -2.28 10.24
C ARG A 225 25.43 -2.46 9.61
N LYS A 226 25.38 -2.84 8.33
CA LYS A 226 24.11 -3.10 7.63
C LYS A 226 23.27 -4.20 8.31
N ALA A 227 23.91 -5.25 8.83
CA ALA A 227 23.21 -6.31 9.57
C ALA A 227 22.67 -5.81 10.93
N ALA A 228 23.42 -4.96 11.63
CA ALA A 228 22.98 -4.33 12.87
C ALA A 228 21.78 -3.39 12.62
N ASP A 229 21.86 -2.54 11.59
CA ASP A 229 20.75 -1.65 11.20
C ASP A 229 19.50 -2.45 10.82
N ALA A 230 19.67 -3.56 10.09
CA ALA A 230 18.57 -4.43 9.70
C ALA A 230 17.89 -5.10 10.91
N MET A 231 18.66 -5.44 11.95
CA MET A 231 18.12 -5.97 13.20
C MET A 231 17.38 -4.88 13.98
N GLN A 232 17.97 -3.70 14.15
CA GLN A 232 17.31 -2.59 14.86
C GLN A 232 15.99 -2.18 14.17
N GLN A 233 15.96 -2.16 12.84
CA GLN A 233 14.71 -1.94 12.09
C GLN A 233 13.68 -3.04 12.32
N ALA A 234 14.11 -4.31 12.34
CA ALA A 234 13.21 -5.43 12.60
C ALA A 234 12.63 -5.34 14.02
N GLU A 235 13.44 -4.94 14.99
CA GLU A 235 13.04 -4.70 16.38
C GLU A 235 11.91 -3.67 16.47
N GLU A 236 12.09 -2.50 15.85
CA GLU A 236 11.08 -1.45 15.82
C GLU A 236 9.78 -1.89 15.11
N TYR A 237 9.92 -2.60 13.99
CA TYR A 237 8.79 -3.07 13.20
C TYR A 237 8.04 -4.23 13.84
N MET A 238 8.65 -4.97 14.76
CA MET A 238 8.00 -6.06 15.51
C MET A 238 7.20 -5.56 16.72
N LYS A 239 7.46 -4.35 17.24
CA LYS A 239 6.72 -3.81 18.40
C LYS A 239 5.20 -3.83 18.23
N PRO A 240 4.61 -3.43 17.08
CA PRO A 240 3.17 -3.55 16.86
C PRO A 240 2.67 -4.99 16.93
N LEU A 241 3.43 -5.95 16.41
CA LEU A 241 3.06 -7.37 16.45
C LEU A 241 3.05 -7.91 17.88
N PHE A 242 4.03 -7.55 18.71
CA PHE A 242 4.03 -7.93 20.13
C PHE A 242 2.86 -7.31 20.90
N ARG A 243 2.45 -6.07 20.57
CA ARG A 243 1.20 -5.50 21.12
C ARG A 243 0.00 -6.33 20.69
N HIS A 244 -0.08 -6.73 19.43
CA HIS A 244 -1.15 -7.59 18.95
C HIS A 244 -1.21 -8.94 19.66
N PHE A 245 -0.05 -9.54 19.99
CA PHE A 245 -0.03 -10.77 20.77
C PHE A 245 -0.50 -10.57 22.22
N LYS A 246 -0.13 -9.45 22.84
CA LYS A 246 -0.58 -9.10 24.20
C LYS A 246 -2.09 -8.83 24.25
N HIS A 247 -2.63 -8.12 23.27
CA HIS A 247 -4.06 -7.78 23.19
C HIS A 247 -4.91 -8.88 22.54
N ARG A 248 -4.28 -9.86 21.87
CA ARG A 248 -4.93 -10.99 21.19
C ARG A 248 -5.90 -10.54 20.11
N ASP A 249 -5.57 -9.45 19.41
CA ASP A 249 -6.44 -8.75 18.46
C ASP A 249 -5.91 -8.80 17.01
N LEU A 250 -5.03 -9.76 16.72
CA LEU A 250 -4.53 -9.94 15.36
C LEU A 250 -5.66 -10.45 14.46
N LYS A 251 -5.78 -9.89 13.24
CA LYS A 251 -6.79 -10.33 12.26
C LYS A 251 -6.70 -11.84 12.04
N ALA A 252 -7.84 -12.54 12.07
CA ALA A 252 -7.89 -14.02 12.04
C ALA A 252 -7.06 -14.64 10.90
N ASN A 253 -7.17 -14.10 9.69
CA ASN A 253 -6.40 -14.57 8.53
C ASN A 253 -4.87 -14.38 8.68
N VAL A 254 -4.44 -13.28 9.32
CA VAL A 254 -3.03 -13.01 9.61
C VAL A 254 -2.57 -13.94 10.73
N PHE A 255 -3.37 -14.11 11.78
CA PHE A 255 -3.07 -14.99 12.91
C PHE A 255 -2.85 -16.43 12.47
N GLU A 256 -3.80 -17.03 11.73
CA GLU A 256 -3.68 -18.40 11.23
C GLU A 256 -2.40 -18.60 10.40
N LYS A 257 -2.09 -17.65 9.51
CA LYS A 257 -0.91 -17.74 8.63
C LYS A 257 0.39 -17.53 9.39
N VAL A 258 0.42 -16.64 10.38
CA VAL A 258 1.58 -16.47 11.26
C VAL A 258 1.83 -17.74 12.08
N CYS A 259 0.77 -18.39 12.59
CA CYS A 259 0.89 -19.69 13.27
C CYS A 259 1.50 -20.75 12.34
N GLU A 260 0.98 -20.88 11.12
CA GLU A 260 1.49 -21.83 10.13
C GLU A 260 2.97 -21.57 9.78
N ILE A 261 3.37 -20.30 9.63
CA ILE A 261 4.79 -19.92 9.41
C ILE A 261 5.66 -20.39 10.58
N VAL A 262 5.24 -20.13 11.82
CA VAL A 262 6.02 -20.51 13.02
C VAL A 262 6.14 -22.02 13.16
N VAL A 263 5.06 -22.77 12.92
CA VAL A 263 5.08 -24.24 12.96
C VAL A 263 6.07 -24.81 11.94
N GLU A 264 6.04 -24.32 10.70
CA GLU A 264 6.96 -24.78 9.66
C GLU A 264 8.41 -24.35 9.95
N ALA A 265 8.62 -23.16 10.53
CA ALA A 265 9.93 -22.71 10.95
C ALA A 265 10.49 -23.54 12.12
N GLN A 266 9.66 -23.90 13.10
CA GLN A 266 10.02 -24.80 14.21
C GLN A 266 10.35 -26.22 13.71
N ALA A 267 9.68 -26.68 12.64
CA ALA A 267 9.99 -27.93 11.95
C ALA A 267 11.22 -27.84 11.01
N ARG A 268 11.90 -26.69 10.96
CA ARG A 268 13.05 -26.40 10.07
C ARG A 268 12.73 -26.56 8.58
N ARG A 269 11.48 -26.32 8.18
CA ARG A 269 11.01 -26.35 6.77
C ARG A 269 10.88 -24.93 6.23
N TYR A 270 12.00 -24.24 6.03
CA TYR A 270 12.00 -22.80 5.74
C TYR A 270 11.42 -22.45 4.36
N VAL A 271 11.53 -23.33 3.37
CA VAL A 271 10.88 -23.13 2.05
C VAL A 271 9.36 -23.07 2.21
N LYS A 272 8.77 -24.04 2.94
CA LYS A 272 7.32 -24.04 3.21
C LYS A 272 6.90 -22.83 4.03
N ALA A 273 7.66 -22.47 5.06
CA ALA A 273 7.40 -21.27 5.85
C ALA A 273 7.42 -19.99 4.97
N ASN A 274 8.37 -19.89 4.04
CA ASN A 274 8.44 -18.79 3.09
C ASN A 274 7.27 -18.80 2.09
N ASP A 275 6.83 -19.96 1.61
CA ASP A 275 5.66 -20.06 0.73
C ASP A 275 4.39 -19.53 1.41
N VAL A 276 4.20 -19.85 2.69
CA VAL A 276 3.09 -19.33 3.50
C VAL A 276 3.22 -17.82 3.68
N TYR A 277 4.43 -17.33 3.98
CA TYR A 277 4.71 -15.89 4.05
C TYR A 277 4.39 -15.16 2.75
N LEU A 278 4.74 -15.74 1.58
CA LEU A 278 4.45 -15.16 0.28
C LEU A 278 2.95 -15.12 0.01
N LYS A 279 2.23 -16.21 0.31
CA LYS A 279 0.76 -16.25 0.21
C LYS A 279 0.09 -15.21 1.11
N LEU A 280 0.61 -14.98 2.30
CA LEU A 280 0.10 -13.96 3.22
C LEU A 280 0.40 -12.53 2.74
N SER A 281 1.62 -12.29 2.26
CA SER A 281 2.08 -10.94 1.89
C SER A 281 1.51 -10.47 0.56
N ILE A 282 1.44 -11.36 -0.43
CA ILE A 282 1.05 -11.06 -1.82
C ILE A 282 -0.44 -11.37 -2.04
N GLY A 283 -0.99 -12.34 -1.29
CA GLY A 283 -2.29 -12.94 -1.59
C GLY A 283 -2.21 -13.87 -2.80
N ASN A 284 -3.33 -14.50 -3.16
CA ASN A 284 -3.44 -15.34 -4.37
C ASN A 284 -3.61 -14.51 -5.66
N ALA A 285 -3.18 -13.24 -5.65
CA ALA A 285 -3.34 -12.34 -6.78
C ALA A 285 -2.28 -12.61 -7.84
N ALA A 286 -2.72 -12.81 -9.09
CA ALA A 286 -1.83 -12.94 -10.23
C ALA A 286 -0.96 -11.68 -10.48
N TRP A 287 -1.40 -10.51 -9.97
CA TRP A 287 -0.72 -9.21 -10.14
C TRP A 287 -0.77 -8.38 -8.82
N PRO A 288 0.25 -8.45 -7.96
CA PRO A 288 0.19 -7.85 -6.62
C PRO A 288 0.42 -6.34 -6.58
N ILE A 289 1.16 -5.80 -7.54
CA ILE A 289 1.38 -4.37 -7.73
C ILE A 289 0.55 -3.99 -8.95
N GLY A 290 -0.44 -3.12 -8.78
CA GLY A 290 -1.35 -2.74 -9.86
C GLY A 290 -0.57 -2.26 -11.10
N VAL A 291 -0.92 -2.78 -12.27
CA VAL A 291 -0.26 -2.41 -13.54
C VAL A 291 -0.95 -1.17 -14.11
N THR A 292 -0.39 0.02 -13.86
CA THR A 292 -0.86 1.25 -14.52
C THR A 292 -0.32 1.34 -15.94
N MET A 293 -1.24 1.43 -16.90
CA MET A 293 -1.10 1.64 -18.35
C MET A 293 0.22 1.15 -18.99
N VAL A 294 0.21 -0.07 -19.50
CA VAL A 294 1.25 -0.57 -20.43
C VAL A 294 0.58 -0.75 -21.80
N GLY A 295 0.64 0.29 -22.63
CA GLY A 295 0.11 0.30 -23.99
C GLY A 295 -0.60 1.61 -24.36
N ILE A 296 -0.49 2.02 -25.62
CA ILE A 296 -1.09 3.25 -26.19
C ILE A 296 -2.62 3.12 -26.36
N HIS A 297 -3.16 1.90 -26.26
CA HIS A 297 -4.59 1.62 -26.45
C HIS A 297 -5.19 0.94 -25.22
N GLU A 298 -6.28 1.51 -24.71
CA GLU A 298 -7.09 0.96 -23.63
C GLU A 298 -7.94 -0.22 -24.14
N ARG A 299 -7.92 -1.35 -23.43
CA ARG A 299 -8.70 -2.55 -23.79
C ARG A 299 -9.62 -2.95 -22.64
N SER A 300 -10.86 -3.35 -22.93
CA SER A 300 -11.89 -3.69 -21.94
C SER A 300 -11.53 -4.84 -20.99
N ALA A 301 -10.56 -5.70 -21.32
CA ALA A 301 -10.03 -6.73 -20.40
C ALA A 301 -9.28 -6.15 -19.19
N ARG A 302 -8.98 -4.85 -19.20
CA ARG A 302 -8.20 -4.13 -18.20
C ARG A 302 -9.01 -3.76 -16.96
N GLU A 303 -10.32 -3.54 -17.09
CA GLU A 303 -11.23 -3.29 -15.94
C GLU A 303 -11.40 -4.55 -15.06
N LYS A 304 -11.48 -5.74 -15.67
CA LYS A 304 -11.59 -7.02 -14.92
C LYS A 304 -10.36 -7.33 -14.07
N LEU A 305 -9.19 -6.79 -14.43
CA LEU A 305 -7.96 -6.90 -13.62
C LEU A 305 -8.01 -5.97 -12.39
N HIS A 306 -8.72 -4.85 -12.47
CA HIS A 306 -8.91 -3.92 -11.35
C HIS A 306 -9.99 -4.42 -10.37
N GLU A 307 -11.03 -5.11 -10.84
CA GLU A 307 -12.05 -5.75 -9.99
C GLU A 307 -11.49 -6.92 -9.18
N ASN A 308 -10.71 -7.82 -9.80
CA ASN A 308 -10.10 -8.96 -9.09
C ASN A 308 -9.07 -8.56 -8.02
N GLN A 309 -8.57 -7.31 -8.05
CA GLN A 309 -7.68 -6.76 -7.02
C GLN A 309 -8.43 -6.36 -5.74
N LYS A 310 -9.76 -6.18 -5.83
CA LYS A 310 -10.63 -5.70 -4.75
C LYS A 310 -11.00 -6.79 -3.73
N ASP A 311 -10.96 -8.07 -4.13
CA ASP A 311 -11.58 -9.17 -3.37
C ASP A 311 -10.64 -9.98 -2.45
N GLY A 312 -9.39 -9.55 -2.20
CA GLY A 312 -8.65 -10.20 -1.08
C GLY A 312 -7.17 -9.89 -0.92
N ALA A 313 -6.46 -9.49 -1.98
CA ALA A 313 -5.02 -9.23 -1.92
C ALA A 313 -4.67 -7.80 -1.44
N ALA A 314 -5.55 -6.83 -1.70
CA ALA A 314 -5.28 -5.43 -1.40
C ALA A 314 -5.31 -5.08 0.10
N HIS A 315 -5.97 -5.87 0.95
CA HIS A 315 -6.25 -5.45 2.34
C HIS A 315 -5.07 -5.59 3.31
N ILE A 316 -4.12 -6.51 3.05
CA ILE A 316 -2.95 -6.69 3.93
C ILE A 316 -1.81 -5.76 3.52
N MET A 317 -1.59 -5.60 2.20
CA MET A 317 -0.57 -4.66 1.71
C MET A 317 -0.99 -3.19 1.82
N SER A 318 -2.27 -2.86 1.97
CA SER A 318 -2.70 -1.47 2.19
C SER A 318 -2.33 -0.93 3.57
N ASP A 319 -2.13 -1.82 4.55
CA ASP A 319 -1.73 -1.48 5.91
C ASP A 319 -0.20 -1.51 6.05
N GLU A 320 0.40 -0.32 6.17
CA GLU A 320 1.85 -0.12 6.30
C GLU A 320 2.42 -0.75 7.57
N VAL A 321 1.64 -0.77 8.67
CA VAL A 321 2.08 -1.37 9.94
C VAL A 321 2.17 -2.89 9.77
N THR A 322 1.14 -3.48 9.17
CA THR A 322 1.12 -4.92 8.87
C THR A 322 2.25 -5.32 7.93
N ARG A 323 2.47 -4.56 6.85
CA ARG A 323 3.58 -4.80 5.93
C ARG A 323 4.94 -4.81 6.62
N LYS A 324 5.20 -3.86 7.53
CA LYS A 324 6.48 -3.73 8.24
C LYS A 324 6.76 -4.91 9.16
N PHE A 325 5.79 -5.34 9.96
CA PHE A 325 6.02 -6.51 10.82
C PHE A 325 6.14 -7.79 9.98
N LEU A 326 5.38 -7.95 8.88
CA LEU A 326 5.53 -9.10 7.98
C LEU A 326 6.94 -9.16 7.37
N GLN A 327 7.46 -8.02 6.91
CA GLN A 327 8.85 -7.94 6.44
C GLN A 327 9.85 -8.39 7.52
N SER A 328 9.58 -8.04 8.77
CA SER A 328 10.42 -8.41 9.91
C SER A 328 10.31 -9.90 10.25
N ILE A 329 9.13 -10.51 10.11
CA ILE A 329 8.95 -11.98 10.18
C ILE A 329 9.83 -12.67 9.14
N LYS A 330 9.87 -12.18 7.89
CA LYS A 330 10.77 -12.75 6.87
C LYS A 330 12.24 -12.64 7.27
N ARG A 331 12.67 -11.50 7.84
CA ARG A 331 14.04 -11.35 8.35
C ARG A 331 14.34 -12.35 9.48
N CYS A 332 13.38 -12.57 10.38
CA CYS A 332 13.47 -13.59 11.42
C CYS A 332 13.65 -15.00 10.82
N LEU A 333 12.89 -15.36 9.78
CA LEU A 333 13.06 -16.64 9.07
C LEU A 333 14.45 -16.78 8.44
N SER A 334 14.95 -15.73 7.78
CA SER A 334 16.31 -15.71 7.23
C SER A 334 17.39 -15.89 8.31
N PHE A 335 17.18 -15.34 9.50
CA PHE A 335 18.06 -15.59 10.63
C PHE A 335 17.92 -17.03 11.14
N CYS A 336 16.69 -17.52 11.31
CA CYS A 336 16.42 -18.86 11.82
C CYS A 336 17.12 -19.95 11.01
N GLN A 337 17.09 -19.89 9.68
CA GLN A 337 17.77 -20.90 8.84
C GLN A 337 19.30 -20.90 8.96
N THR A 338 19.90 -19.78 9.39
CA THR A 338 21.34 -19.68 9.63
C THR A 338 21.72 -20.15 11.02
N ARG A 339 20.86 -19.89 12.02
CA ARG A 339 21.04 -20.32 13.41
C ARG A 339 20.69 -21.80 13.63
N TRP A 340 19.60 -22.24 13.01
CA TRP A 340 19.08 -23.61 13.04
C TRP A 340 18.93 -24.13 11.60
N PRO A 341 20.01 -24.66 11.01
CA PRO A 341 19.97 -25.14 9.64
C PRO A 341 18.95 -26.27 9.45
N PRO A 342 18.28 -26.35 8.29
CA PRO A 342 17.44 -27.49 7.96
C PRO A 342 18.27 -28.76 7.83
N GLU A 343 17.62 -29.92 8.06
CA GLU A 343 18.26 -31.22 7.85
C GLU A 343 18.49 -31.51 6.36
N ASP A 344 17.58 -31.04 5.52
CA ASP A 344 17.68 -31.11 4.06
C ASP A 344 18.11 -29.74 3.49
N PRO A 345 19.25 -29.63 2.78
CA PRO A 345 19.70 -28.41 2.14
C PRO A 345 18.67 -27.79 1.17
N LEU A 346 17.76 -28.58 0.59
CA LEU A 346 16.70 -28.07 -0.28
C LEU A 346 15.68 -27.19 0.44
N GLN A 347 15.66 -27.23 1.78
CA GLN A 347 14.78 -26.40 2.60
C GLN A 347 15.37 -25.02 2.93
N LEU A 348 16.55 -24.67 2.42
CA LEU A 348 17.09 -23.31 2.56
C LEU A 348 16.28 -22.33 1.70
N MET A 349 15.79 -21.27 2.32
CA MET A 349 15.20 -20.14 1.60
C MET A 349 16.32 -19.29 1.00
N GLY A 350 16.28 -19.12 -0.33
CA GLY A 350 17.21 -18.28 -1.09
C GLY A 350 17.01 -16.78 -0.90
#